data_AF-A0A096AY93-F1
#
_entry.id   AF-A0A096AY93-F1
#
_cell.length_a   1.000
_cell.length_b   1.000
_cell.length_c   1.000
_cell.angle_alpha   90.00
_cell.angle_beta   90.00
_cell.angle_gamma   90.00
#
_symmetry.space_group_name_H-M   'P 1'
#
loop_
_entity.id
_entity.type
_entity.pdbx_description
1 polymer ?
#
loop_
_entity_poly.entity_id
_entity_poly.type
_entity_poly.pdbx_seq_one_letter_code
_entity_poly.pdbx_strand_id
1 'polypeptide(L)' 'LDKDPAVISKWVTNVAQPNVEIFIQLAKILGVRVDDLLWTEDI' A
#
# COMPACT_ATOMS: atom_id res chain seq x y z
N LEU A 1 -4.08 -10.69 3.25
CA LEU A 1 -2.70 -10.47 2.77
C LEU A 1 -1.74 -11.56 3.23
N ASP A 2 -2.02 -12.27 4.34
CA ASP A 2 -1.12 -13.29 4.90
C ASP A 2 0.32 -12.76 5.04
N LYS A 3 0.41 -11.53 5.57
CA LYS A 3 1.66 -10.82 5.81
C LYS A 3 1.80 -10.61 7.30
N ASP A 4 3.05 -10.71 7.74
CA ASP A 4 3.43 -10.40 9.11
C ASP A 4 2.98 -8.96 9.47
N PRO A 5 2.35 -8.74 10.64
CA PRO A 5 1.95 -7.40 11.10
C PRO A 5 3.11 -6.38 11.08
N ALA A 6 4.34 -6.81 11.34
CA ALA A 6 5.52 -5.93 11.28
C ALA A 6 5.84 -5.47 9.85
N VAL A 7 5.55 -6.29 8.84
CA VAL A 7 5.69 -5.89 7.42
C VAL A 7 4.64 -4.85 7.06
N ILE A 8 3.39 -5.05 7.49
CA ILE A 8 2.32 -4.07 7.28
C ILE A 8 2.65 -2.75 7.98
N SER A 9 3.16 -2.81 9.22
CA SER A 9 3.58 -1.62 9.97
C SER A 9 4.64 -0.80 9.23
N LYS A 10 5.63 -1.47 8.59
CA LYS A 10 6.65 -0.79 7.77
C LYS A 10 6.06 -0.06 6.57
N TRP A 11 4.99 -0.58 5.96
CA TRP A 11 4.30 0.08 4.85
C TRP A 11 3.59 1.35 5.31
N VAL A 12 2.85 1.27 6.42
CA VAL A 12 2.10 2.41 6.97
C VAL A 12 3.04 3.51 7.50
N THR A 13 4.24 3.13 7.97
CA THR A 13 5.29 4.06 8.42
C THR A 13 6.25 4.48 7.31
N ASN A 14 6.01 4.07 6.05
CA ASN A 14 6.86 4.32 4.89
C ASN A 14 8.33 3.86 5.01
N VAL A 15 8.66 3.02 5.99
CA VAL A 15 10.00 2.40 6.15
C VAL A 15 10.31 1.46 4.99
N ALA A 16 9.30 0.78 4.46
CA ALA A 16 9.38 -0.03 3.25
C ALA A 16 8.11 0.18 2.44
N GLN A 17 8.19 0.07 1.11
CA GLN A 17 7.00 0.14 0.24
C GLN A 17 6.54 -1.28 -0.14
N PRO A 18 5.22 -1.50 -0.26
CA PRO A 18 4.72 -2.70 -0.93
C PRO A 18 5.10 -2.67 -2.42
N ASN A 19 5.10 -3.84 -3.05
CA ASN A 19 5.23 -3.91 -4.51
C ASN A 19 3.87 -3.59 -5.18
N VAL A 20 3.89 -3.40 -6.51
CA VAL A 20 2.71 -3.02 -7.29
C VAL A 20 1.55 -4.04 -7.14
N GLU A 21 1.84 -5.34 -7.11
CA GLU A 21 0.81 -6.37 -6.92
C GLU A 21 0.09 -6.24 -5.57
N ILE A 22 0.84 -5.94 -4.51
CA ILE A 22 0.28 -5.71 -3.17
C ILE A 22 -0.52 -4.40 -3.14
N PHE A 23 -0.07 -3.33 -3.81
CA PHE A 23 -0.88 -2.11 -3.95
C PHE A 23 -2.24 -2.39 -4.62
N ILE A 24 -2.26 -3.20 -5.67
CA ILE A 24 -3.50 -3.60 -6.35
C ILE A 24 -4.41 -4.41 -5.41
N GLN A 25 -3.84 -5.33 -4.62
CA GLN A 25 -4.62 -6.06 -3.62
C GLN A 25 -5.17 -5.16 -2.52
N LEU A 26 -4.36 -4.22 -2.01
CA LEU A 26 -4.76 -3.25 -1.01
C LEU A 26 -5.91 -2.39 -1.51
N ALA A 27 -5.82 -1.88 -2.74
CA ALA A 27 -6.88 -1.09 -3.37
C ALA A 27 -8.20 -1.86 -3.44
N LYS A 28 -8.16 -3.14 -3.84
CA LYS A 28 -9.34 -4.02 -3.86
C LYS A 28 -9.94 -4.26 -2.47
N ILE A 29 -9.10 -4.47 -1.46
CA ILE A 29 -9.54 -4.72 -0.06
C ILE A 29 -10.17 -3.45 0.54
N LEU A 30 -9.57 -2.30 0.26
CA LEU A 30 -10.00 -1.00 0.78
C LEU A 30 -11.15 -0.38 -0.04
N GLY A 31 -11.45 -0.90 -1.23
CA GLY A 31 -12.50 -0.37 -2.10
C GLY A 31 -12.14 0.99 -2.72
N VAL A 32 -10.84 1.26 -2.91
CA VAL A 32 -10.31 2.51 -3.46
C VAL A 32 -9.58 2.23 -4.77
N ARG A 33 -9.20 3.27 -5.51
CA ARG A 33 -8.34 3.12 -6.69
C ARG A 33 -6.88 2.96 -6.25
N VAL A 34 -6.05 2.38 -7.12
CA VAL A 34 -4.62 2.19 -6.82
C VAL A 34 -3.90 3.53 -6.70
N ASP A 35 -4.30 4.53 -7.48
CA ASP A 35 -3.75 5.88 -7.39
C ASP A 35 -4.11 6.61 -6.09
N ASP A 36 -5.20 6.23 -5.41
CA ASP A 36 -5.52 6.75 -4.07
C ASP A 36 -4.49 6.27 -3.01
N LEU A 37 -3.72 5.22 -3.32
CA LEU A 37 -2.65 4.70 -2.45
C LEU A 37 -1.27 5.28 -2.77
N LEU A 38 -1.17 6.08 -3.83
CA LEU A 38 0.08 6.70 -4.27
C LEU A 38 0.04 8.19 -3.98
N TRP A 39 1.13 8.72 -3.44
CA TRP A 39 1.26 10.17 -3.33
C TRP A 39 1.57 10.73 -4.71
N THR A 40 0.58 11.43 -5.29
CA THR A 40 0.63 12.01 -6.63
C THR A 40 0.51 13.53 -6.60
N GLU A 41 0.63 14.18 -5.43
CA GLU A 41 0.70 15.64 -5.41
C GLU A 41 1.92 16.07 -6.23
N ASP A 42 1.65 16.89 -7.24
CA ASP A 42 2.65 17.42 -8.18
C ASP A 42 3.79 18.08 -7.38
N ILE A 43 4.98 17.49 -7.48
CA ILE A 43 6.25 18.13 -7.12
C ILE A 43 6.66 19.07 -8.27
#